data_AF-A0A965UQU4-F1
#
_entry.id   AF-A0A965UQU4-F1
#
_cell.length_a   1.000
_cell.length_b   1.000
_cell.length_c   1.000
_cell.angle_alpha   90.00
_cell.angle_beta   90.00
_cell.angle_gamma   90.00
#
_symmetry.space_group_name_H-M   'P 1'
#
loop_
_entity.id
_entity.type
_entity.pdbx_description
1 polymer ?
#
loop_
_entity_poly.entity_id
_entity_poly.type
_entity_poly.pdbx_seq_one_letter_code
_entity_poly.pdbx_strand_id
1 'polypeptide(L)'
;MPTNYDGTRDGYGGYADYDPFDPNGTGSGVGGSGSGGTGPAPDPVGDPTPEATLQDMQVEPTGTLALAYGKHVVAGNLVDYSYTTGPPASLKFITALGEGPWDGVQEAYYAGIALTSSGSSSTPGYKFHPGTLSTGTGDVNQGTPQFFPTSPTYSGTAYVEVLLDTTQSVEERPDKFKGIFRCLKVANYNSSGTVTDAGSYSTNPARVAADMIKRCGLLGRIDWPSWVTWRDYCNQTISWGSSTITRFECHAAFVGGVDLVTALSIICQTGCTYWQDDGQKIVFLPVLNNAVLDPLTSNWVHTFTESNARALSVINIDRRQLPTGYIATFRDIDDPYMTETTVDYYDKDLETNIGAANRVDINLPPMKRSQAERICYYRTVLDGVCATSVEWIGYGDASLVLPGDCVSIGHELLVGAGPTDNYIVLVTLAEDLPDTDGPGMRRFEGKLLVKAPYRDDTHTVPIT
;
A
#
# COMPACT_ATOMS: atom_id res chain seq x y z
N MET A 1 36.84 13.68 37.68
CA MET A 1 35.63 13.02 37.19
C MET A 1 35.35 13.55 35.80
N PRO A 2 35.35 12.68 34.78
CA PRO A 2 34.52 12.89 33.61
C PRO A 2 33.62 11.66 33.41
N THR A 3 32.32 11.89 33.49
CA THR A 3 31.28 10.93 33.11
C THR A 3 31.09 11.01 31.60
N ASN A 4 31.59 10.01 30.88
CA ASN A 4 31.13 9.72 29.52
C ASN A 4 29.77 9.03 29.63
N TYR A 5 28.73 9.73 29.20
CA TYR A 5 27.43 9.15 28.92
C TYR A 5 27.29 9.17 27.40
N ASP A 6 27.64 8.05 26.78
CA ASP A 6 27.19 7.69 25.43
C ASP A 6 26.30 6.46 25.60
N GLY A 7 25.10 6.57 25.09
CA GLY A 7 23.99 5.65 25.29
C GLY A 7 22.97 5.90 24.22
N THR A 8 23.41 5.88 22.96
CA THR A 8 22.57 5.66 21.81
C THR A 8 21.70 4.43 22.08
N ARG A 9 20.39 4.66 21.96
CA ARG A 9 19.36 3.64 22.04
C ARG A 9 19.36 2.93 20.69
N ASP A 10 20.14 1.86 20.60
CA ASP A 10 20.13 0.95 19.45
C ASP A 10 18.77 0.25 19.37
N GLY A 11 18.09 0.43 18.24
CA GLY A 11 16.77 -0.12 17.95
C GLY A 11 16.23 0.22 16.55
N TYR A 12 17.11 0.58 15.61
CA TYR A 12 16.78 0.79 14.20
C TYR A 12 17.79 0.03 13.35
N GLY A 13 17.69 -1.31 13.35
CA GLY A 13 18.26 -2.13 12.29
C GLY A 13 17.36 -2.02 11.06
N GLY A 14 17.46 -0.90 10.35
CA GLY A 14 16.75 -0.71 9.08
C GLY A 14 17.27 -1.69 8.03
N TYR A 15 16.37 -2.13 7.15
CA TYR A 15 16.55 -2.98 5.98
C TYR A 15 17.49 -2.39 4.91
N ALA A 16 18.60 -1.77 5.30
CA ALA A 16 19.47 -0.97 4.44
C ALA A 16 20.23 -1.79 3.37
N ASP A 17 20.17 -3.13 3.43
CA ASP A 17 20.98 -4.02 2.59
C ASP A 17 20.18 -4.79 1.51
N TYR A 18 18.84 -4.73 1.49
CA TYR A 18 18.06 -5.38 0.43
C TYR A 18 17.84 -4.40 -0.74
N ASP A 19 18.59 -4.62 -1.82
CA ASP A 19 18.41 -3.90 -3.09
C ASP A 19 17.70 -4.80 -4.13
N PRO A 20 16.41 -4.56 -4.45
CA PRO A 20 15.70 -5.30 -5.49
C PRO A 20 16.30 -5.08 -6.90
N PHE A 21 17.23 -4.14 -7.07
CA PHE A 21 17.99 -3.88 -8.29
C PHE A 21 19.35 -4.61 -8.36
N ASP A 22 19.85 -5.18 -7.25
CA ASP A 22 21.09 -5.96 -7.20
C ASP A 22 20.86 -7.34 -6.56
N PRO A 23 20.08 -8.25 -7.21
CA PRO A 23 19.78 -9.58 -6.67
C PRO A 23 21.02 -10.47 -6.50
N ASN A 24 22.18 -10.04 -7.04
CA ASN A 24 23.43 -10.79 -7.01
C ASN A 24 24.53 -10.13 -6.14
N GLY A 25 24.23 -9.03 -5.43
CA GLY A 25 25.17 -8.37 -4.51
C GLY A 25 26.51 -7.98 -5.15
N THR A 26 26.47 -7.36 -6.33
CA THR A 26 27.68 -6.93 -7.06
C THR A 26 28.24 -5.57 -6.61
N GLY A 27 27.60 -4.91 -5.64
CA GLY A 27 28.19 -3.78 -4.91
C GLY A 27 29.59 -4.13 -4.40
N SER A 28 30.59 -3.31 -4.74
CA SER A 28 32.02 -3.54 -4.44
C SER A 28 32.30 -3.68 -2.93
N GLY A 29 32.11 -4.89 -2.40
CA GLY A 29 32.44 -5.35 -1.07
C GLY A 29 32.91 -6.80 -1.20
N VAL A 30 34.15 -7.03 -0.84
CA VAL A 30 34.91 -8.28 -0.97
C VAL A 30 34.12 -9.53 -0.50
N GLY A 31 33.81 -10.43 -1.44
CA GLY A 31 33.82 -11.90 -1.30
C GLY A 31 32.86 -12.58 -0.31
N GLY A 32 31.76 -13.15 -0.82
CA GLY A 32 30.91 -14.11 -0.13
C GLY A 32 30.00 -14.87 -1.10
N SER A 33 29.91 -16.18 -0.92
CA SER A 33 29.25 -17.19 -1.76
C SER A 33 27.71 -17.11 -1.78
N GLY A 34 27.12 -17.37 -2.96
CA GLY A 34 25.78 -17.96 -3.13
C GLY A 34 24.60 -17.24 -2.47
N SER A 35 24.11 -16.16 -3.10
CA SER A 35 22.91 -15.43 -2.68
C SER A 35 21.64 -16.28 -2.88
N GLY A 36 21.15 -16.91 -1.82
CA GLY A 36 19.77 -17.35 -1.67
C GLY A 36 18.92 -16.15 -1.22
N GLY A 37 17.75 -15.97 -1.84
CA GLY A 37 16.94 -14.77 -1.67
C GLY A 37 16.60 -14.45 -0.21
N THR A 38 17.08 -13.29 0.26
CA THR A 38 16.60 -12.59 1.45
C THR A 38 15.38 -11.76 1.04
N GLY A 39 14.26 -12.42 0.74
CA GLY A 39 12.99 -11.72 0.51
C GLY A 39 12.65 -10.85 1.72
N PRO A 40 12.05 -9.66 1.54
CA PRO A 40 11.69 -8.82 2.68
C PRO A 40 10.74 -9.57 3.61
N ALA A 41 10.88 -9.33 4.91
CA ALA A 41 9.92 -9.83 5.89
C ALA A 41 8.51 -9.38 5.48
N PRO A 42 7.44 -10.16 5.77
CA PRO A 42 6.07 -9.83 5.40
C PRO A 42 5.51 -8.56 6.05
N ASP A 43 6.34 -7.81 6.81
CA ASP A 43 5.89 -6.61 7.51
C ASP A 43 6.94 -5.49 7.59
N PRO A 44 7.36 -4.87 6.46
CA PRO A 44 7.93 -3.53 6.55
C PRO A 44 6.77 -2.61 6.94
N VAL A 45 6.87 -2.01 8.13
CA VAL A 45 5.96 -0.95 8.58
C VAL A 45 6.19 0.28 7.71
N GLY A 46 5.62 0.26 6.51
CA GLY A 46 5.48 1.43 5.66
C GLY A 46 4.18 2.11 6.04
N ASP A 47 4.25 3.15 6.85
CA ASP A 47 3.09 4.02 7.06
C ASP A 47 2.94 4.88 5.79
N PRO A 48 1.81 4.82 5.07
CA PRO A 48 1.62 5.63 3.87
C PRO A 48 1.81 7.11 4.21
N THR A 49 2.35 7.88 3.26
CA THR A 49 2.52 9.32 3.47
C THR A 49 1.15 9.94 3.83
N PRO A 50 1.05 10.71 4.92
CA PRO A 50 -0.23 11.28 5.32
C PRO A 50 -0.80 12.15 4.20
N GLU A 51 -2.03 11.88 3.78
CA GLU A 51 -2.72 12.66 2.75
C GLU A 51 -2.88 14.14 3.09
N ALA A 52 -2.69 14.52 4.37
CA ALA A 52 -2.61 15.93 4.78
C ALA A 52 -1.66 16.74 3.89
N THR A 53 -0.58 16.13 3.37
CA THR A 53 0.36 16.81 2.46
C THR A 53 -0.23 17.12 1.09
N LEU A 54 -1.26 16.38 0.64
CA LEU A 54 -1.92 16.62 -0.66
C LEU A 54 -3.03 17.66 -0.56
N GLN A 55 -3.66 17.79 0.60
CA GLN A 55 -4.82 18.66 0.82
C GLN A 55 -4.49 20.13 1.00
N ASP A 56 -3.24 20.43 1.33
CA ASP A 56 -2.78 21.78 1.59
C ASP A 56 -1.95 22.26 0.41
N MET A 57 -2.35 23.42 -0.13
CA MET A 57 -1.67 23.99 -1.30
C MET A 57 -0.24 24.35 -0.95
N GLN A 58 0.72 23.81 -1.69
CA GLN A 58 2.12 24.21 -1.55
C GLN A 58 2.37 25.47 -2.38
N VAL A 59 2.80 26.55 -1.72
CA VAL A 59 3.11 27.83 -2.37
C VAL A 59 4.60 28.03 -2.63
N GLU A 60 5.43 27.16 -2.06
CA GLU A 60 6.89 27.22 -2.18
C GLU A 60 7.38 26.46 -3.42
N PRO A 61 8.46 26.92 -4.07
CA PRO A 61 8.99 26.32 -5.30
C PRO A 61 9.64 24.93 -5.12
N THR A 62 9.62 24.36 -3.90
CA THR A 62 10.16 23.05 -3.57
C THR A 62 9.12 21.92 -3.58
N GLY A 63 7.87 22.21 -3.97
CA GLY A 63 6.81 21.20 -4.01
C GLY A 63 7.14 20.03 -4.94
N THR A 64 7.07 18.81 -4.42
CA THR A 64 7.21 17.58 -5.22
C THR A 64 5.87 17.16 -5.82
N LEU A 65 5.88 16.63 -7.05
CA LEU A 65 4.68 16.03 -7.62
C LEU A 65 4.37 14.70 -6.94
N ALA A 66 3.11 14.52 -6.57
CA ALA A 66 2.64 13.28 -5.97
C ALA A 66 2.46 12.19 -7.03
N LEU A 67 2.80 10.96 -6.67
CA LEU A 67 2.41 9.74 -7.38
C LEU A 67 1.17 9.18 -6.68
N ALA A 68 -0.03 9.50 -7.20
CA ALA A 68 -1.30 9.20 -6.56
C ALA A 68 -2.14 8.21 -7.37
N TYR A 69 -2.65 7.17 -6.72
CA TYR A 69 -3.48 6.11 -7.31
C TYR A 69 -4.89 6.16 -6.74
N GLY A 70 -5.91 5.88 -7.55
CA GLY A 70 -7.29 5.90 -7.07
C GLY A 70 -7.84 7.32 -6.88
N LYS A 71 -8.47 7.58 -5.72
CA LYS A 71 -9.29 8.78 -5.47
C LYS A 71 -8.70 9.55 -4.30
N HIS A 72 -8.43 10.84 -4.49
CA HIS A 72 -7.76 11.70 -3.51
C HIS A 72 -8.33 13.12 -3.49
N VAL A 73 -8.25 13.75 -2.31
CA VAL A 73 -8.43 15.21 -2.19
C VAL A 73 -7.08 15.88 -2.38
N VAL A 74 -6.99 16.81 -3.34
CA VAL A 74 -5.73 17.44 -3.73
C VAL A 74 -5.94 18.94 -3.90
N ALA A 75 -5.09 19.75 -3.26
CA ALA A 75 -4.97 21.19 -3.48
C ALA A 75 -3.82 21.51 -4.46
N GLY A 76 -2.75 20.71 -4.44
CA GLY A 76 -1.62 20.78 -5.35
C GLY A 76 -0.60 21.88 -5.04
N ASN A 77 0.34 22.08 -5.95
CA ASN A 77 1.40 23.09 -5.85
C ASN A 77 1.03 24.30 -6.73
N LEU A 78 1.03 25.50 -6.17
CA LEU A 78 0.74 26.73 -6.91
C LEU A 78 1.87 26.99 -7.94
N VAL A 79 1.51 27.04 -9.23
CA VAL A 79 2.47 27.20 -10.33
C VAL A 79 2.49 28.63 -10.87
N ASP A 80 1.31 29.19 -11.07
CA ASP A 80 1.12 30.52 -11.65
C ASP A 80 -0.18 31.09 -11.11
N TYR A 81 -0.23 32.40 -10.90
CA TYR A 81 -1.46 33.05 -10.46
C TYR A 81 -1.49 34.54 -10.86
N SER A 82 -2.70 35.06 -10.99
CA SER A 82 -2.93 36.47 -11.29
C SER A 82 -4.15 36.95 -10.52
N TYR A 83 -3.96 38.03 -9.76
CA TYR A 83 -5.01 38.66 -8.97
C TYR A 83 -5.17 40.12 -9.36
N THR A 84 -6.42 40.56 -9.52
CA THR A 84 -6.77 41.96 -9.77
C THR A 84 -7.87 42.37 -8.80
N THR A 85 -7.60 43.41 -8.00
CA THR A 85 -8.55 44.01 -7.03
C THR A 85 -9.59 44.94 -7.68
N GLY A 86 -9.35 45.38 -8.92
CA GLY A 86 -10.19 46.34 -9.63
C GLY A 86 -11.62 45.84 -9.86
N PRO A 87 -12.57 46.70 -10.28
CA PRO A 87 -13.90 46.23 -10.65
C PRO A 87 -13.91 45.72 -12.10
N PRO A 88 -14.28 44.44 -12.38
CA PRO A 88 -14.57 43.38 -11.43
C PRO A 88 -13.33 42.66 -10.90
N ALA A 89 -13.36 42.25 -9.62
CA ALA A 89 -12.26 41.52 -9.01
C ALA A 89 -12.11 40.17 -9.69
N SER A 90 -10.87 39.72 -9.89
CA SER A 90 -10.59 38.47 -10.58
C SER A 90 -9.34 37.81 -10.01
N LEU A 91 -9.48 36.54 -9.64
CA LEU A 91 -8.39 35.64 -9.28
C LEU A 91 -8.40 34.47 -10.27
N LYS A 92 -7.24 34.21 -10.87
CA LYS A 92 -6.98 32.99 -11.62
C LYS A 92 -5.66 32.39 -11.17
N PHE A 93 -5.56 31.07 -11.22
CA PHE A 93 -4.35 30.36 -10.83
C PHE A 93 -4.24 29.00 -11.51
N ILE A 94 -3.03 28.44 -11.53
CA ILE A 94 -2.70 27.09 -11.95
C ILE A 94 -2.15 26.36 -10.73
N THR A 95 -2.69 25.17 -10.45
CA THR A 95 -2.16 24.25 -9.45
C THR A 95 -1.74 22.94 -10.10
N ALA A 96 -0.49 22.52 -9.88
CA ALA A 96 0.04 21.22 -10.27
C ALA A 96 -0.34 20.18 -9.23
N LEU A 97 -1.02 19.11 -9.65
CA LEU A 97 -1.61 18.13 -8.74
C LEU A 97 -0.68 16.94 -8.50
N GLY A 98 -0.11 16.38 -9.57
CA GLY A 98 0.76 15.21 -9.48
C GLY A 98 1.20 14.70 -10.85
N GLU A 99 1.88 13.57 -10.86
CA GLU A 99 2.34 12.93 -12.10
C GLU A 99 1.15 12.32 -12.87
N GLY A 100 1.04 12.62 -14.17
CA GLY A 100 -0.01 12.10 -15.03
C GLY A 100 0.34 10.79 -15.75
N PRO A 101 -0.62 10.19 -16.48
CA PRO A 101 -1.94 10.73 -16.78
C PRO A 101 -3.00 10.34 -15.71
N TRP A 102 -3.71 11.34 -15.20
CA TRP A 102 -4.86 11.18 -14.31
C TRP A 102 -6.15 10.96 -15.09
N ASP A 103 -7.13 10.32 -14.47
CA ASP A 103 -8.42 10.04 -15.10
C ASP A 103 -9.33 11.25 -15.21
N GLY A 104 -9.44 12.05 -14.14
CA GLY A 104 -10.31 13.21 -14.19
C GLY A 104 -10.60 13.83 -12.84
N VAL A 105 -11.37 14.91 -12.91
CA VAL A 105 -11.97 15.57 -11.73
C VAL A 105 -13.26 14.85 -11.39
N GLN A 106 -13.40 14.43 -10.14
CA GLN A 106 -14.69 14.02 -9.58
C GLN A 106 -15.47 15.28 -9.22
N GLU A 107 -14.88 16.11 -8.35
CA GLU A 107 -15.46 17.37 -7.87
C GLU A 107 -14.35 18.41 -7.63
N ALA A 108 -14.67 19.69 -7.73
CA ALA A 108 -13.73 20.78 -7.47
C ALA A 108 -14.44 21.86 -6.65
N TYR A 109 -13.74 22.42 -5.67
CA TYR A 109 -14.28 23.38 -4.73
C TYR A 109 -13.32 24.56 -4.55
N TYR A 110 -13.91 25.73 -4.31
CA TYR A 110 -13.20 26.89 -3.78
C TYR A 110 -13.94 27.40 -2.56
N ALA A 111 -13.25 27.44 -1.41
CA ALA A 111 -13.83 27.86 -0.13
C ALA A 111 -15.14 27.11 0.23
N GLY A 112 -15.22 25.82 -0.14
CA GLY A 112 -16.39 24.96 0.08
C GLY A 112 -17.51 25.10 -0.96
N ILE A 113 -17.38 26.00 -1.95
CA ILE A 113 -18.36 26.17 -3.03
C ILE A 113 -17.89 25.37 -4.26
N ALA A 114 -18.77 24.52 -4.79
CA ALA A 114 -18.48 23.73 -5.97
C ALA A 114 -18.21 24.61 -7.21
N LEU A 115 -17.16 24.26 -7.94
CA LEU A 115 -16.78 24.87 -9.22
C LEU A 115 -17.28 23.99 -10.37
N THR A 116 -17.71 24.63 -11.45
CA THR A 116 -18.06 23.94 -12.71
C THR A 116 -16.87 23.93 -13.66
N SER A 117 -16.81 22.94 -14.56
CA SER A 117 -15.84 22.96 -15.65
C SER A 117 -16.11 24.18 -16.54
N SER A 118 -15.06 24.92 -16.86
CA SER A 118 -15.11 26.03 -17.79
C SER A 118 -14.96 25.53 -19.23
N GLY A 119 -15.71 26.14 -20.15
CA GLY A 119 -15.64 25.89 -21.59
C GLY A 119 -14.95 26.98 -22.39
N SER A 120 -14.49 28.07 -21.76
CA SER A 120 -13.83 29.18 -22.45
C SER A 120 -12.90 29.96 -21.52
N SER A 121 -11.94 30.69 -22.10
CA SER A 121 -10.97 31.54 -21.36
C SER A 121 -11.59 32.69 -20.54
N SER A 122 -12.89 32.90 -20.63
CA SER A 122 -13.61 33.98 -19.94
C SER A 122 -14.73 33.51 -19.02
N THR A 123 -15.04 32.21 -19.01
CA THR A 123 -16.09 31.63 -18.16
C THR A 123 -15.47 31.17 -16.85
N PRO A 124 -15.92 31.69 -15.69
CA PRO A 124 -15.47 31.20 -14.38
C PRO A 124 -15.69 29.69 -14.22
N GLY A 125 -14.79 29.05 -13.50
CA GLY A 125 -14.75 27.61 -13.32
C GLY A 125 -13.33 27.06 -13.37
N TYR A 126 -13.21 25.75 -13.53
CA TYR A 126 -11.93 25.07 -13.66
C TYR A 126 -11.73 24.46 -15.05
N LYS A 127 -10.49 24.31 -15.49
CA LYS A 127 -10.12 23.46 -16.63
C LYS A 127 -9.06 22.48 -16.15
N PHE A 128 -9.34 21.20 -16.36
CA PHE A 128 -8.46 20.11 -15.97
C PHE A 128 -7.60 19.66 -17.13
N HIS A 129 -6.33 19.39 -16.82
CA HIS A 129 -5.35 18.85 -17.73
C HIS A 129 -4.83 17.53 -17.14
N PRO A 130 -5.04 16.39 -17.83
CA PRO A 130 -4.81 15.07 -17.25
C PRO A 130 -3.34 14.73 -17.02
N GLY A 131 -2.39 15.47 -17.57
CA GLY A 131 -0.97 15.15 -17.51
C GLY A 131 -0.55 14.08 -18.52
N THR A 132 -1.25 13.96 -19.65
CA THR A 132 -0.75 13.16 -20.77
C THR A 132 0.49 13.79 -21.38
N LEU A 133 1.29 13.02 -22.13
CA LEU A 133 2.34 13.62 -22.96
C LEU A 133 1.67 14.47 -24.04
N SER A 134 1.94 15.77 -24.03
CA SER A 134 1.32 16.72 -24.96
C SER A 134 1.78 16.50 -26.40
N THR A 135 0.86 16.65 -27.34
CA THR A 135 1.17 16.65 -28.79
C THR A 135 1.57 18.03 -29.32
N GLY A 136 1.54 19.07 -28.48
CA GLY A 136 1.90 20.45 -28.81
C GLY A 136 0.97 21.47 -28.13
N THR A 137 1.18 22.76 -28.40
CA THR A 137 0.42 23.85 -27.76
C THR A 137 -1.08 23.83 -28.09
N GLY A 138 -1.47 23.26 -29.23
CA GLY A 138 -2.86 23.09 -29.65
C GLY A 138 -3.57 21.85 -29.12
N ASP A 139 -2.93 21.06 -28.26
CA ASP A 139 -3.53 19.87 -27.65
C ASP A 139 -4.76 20.27 -26.79
N VAL A 140 -5.91 19.68 -27.07
CA VAL A 140 -7.18 20.05 -26.40
C VAL A 140 -7.22 19.68 -24.92
N ASN A 141 -6.39 18.71 -24.51
CA ASN A 141 -6.33 18.17 -23.15
C ASN A 141 -5.08 18.63 -22.42
N GLN A 142 -3.93 18.71 -23.10
CA GLN A 142 -2.65 19.07 -22.50
C GLN A 142 -1.92 20.19 -23.26
N GLY A 143 -2.65 21.09 -23.92
CA GLY A 143 -2.08 22.21 -24.66
C GLY A 143 -1.67 23.36 -23.75
N THR A 144 -1.64 24.56 -24.33
CA THR A 144 -1.46 25.80 -23.56
C THR A 144 -2.63 26.01 -22.59
N PRO A 145 -2.39 26.42 -21.33
CA PRO A 145 -3.47 26.73 -20.39
C PRO A 145 -4.45 27.78 -20.94
N GLN A 146 -5.75 27.53 -20.79
CA GLN A 146 -6.83 28.35 -21.32
C GLN A 146 -6.88 29.74 -20.67
N PHE A 147 -6.61 29.83 -19.36
CA PHE A 147 -6.64 31.10 -18.62
C PHE A 147 -5.28 31.81 -18.60
N PHE A 148 -4.21 31.11 -18.99
CA PHE A 148 -2.85 31.61 -19.04
C PHE A 148 -2.20 31.31 -20.40
N PRO A 149 -2.58 32.05 -21.46
CA PRO A 149 -2.15 31.76 -22.84
C PRO A 149 -0.65 31.98 -23.09
N THR A 150 0.06 32.61 -22.15
CA THR A 150 1.51 32.82 -22.20
C THR A 150 2.30 31.76 -21.43
N SER A 151 1.61 30.95 -20.62
CA SER A 151 2.27 29.93 -19.79
C SER A 151 2.61 28.70 -20.62
N PRO A 152 3.69 27.98 -20.27
CA PRO A 152 4.13 26.82 -21.04
C PRO A 152 3.14 25.67 -20.94
N THR A 153 3.28 24.71 -21.85
CA THR A 153 2.60 23.43 -21.75
C THR A 153 3.28 22.53 -20.71
N TYR A 154 2.57 22.18 -19.64
CA TYR A 154 3.06 21.29 -18.58
C TYR A 154 2.84 19.80 -18.94
N SER A 155 3.64 19.26 -19.86
CA SER A 155 3.53 17.85 -20.28
C SER A 155 3.86 16.87 -19.13
N GLY A 156 3.13 15.76 -19.02
CA GLY A 156 3.37 14.73 -17.99
C GLY A 156 2.90 15.09 -16.57
N THR A 157 2.43 16.32 -16.34
CA THR A 157 1.91 16.79 -15.05
C THR A 157 0.41 16.98 -15.13
N ALA A 158 -0.34 16.33 -14.23
CA ALA A 158 -1.75 16.62 -14.06
C ALA A 158 -1.90 17.97 -13.34
N TYR A 159 -2.69 18.88 -13.88
CA TYR A 159 -2.89 20.20 -13.31
C TYR A 159 -4.31 20.72 -13.53
N VAL A 160 -4.71 21.68 -12.71
CA VAL A 160 -5.95 22.43 -12.88
C VAL A 160 -5.61 23.90 -12.97
N GLU A 161 -6.23 24.57 -13.93
CA GLU A 161 -6.33 26.02 -13.92
C GLU A 161 -7.74 26.44 -13.48
N VAL A 162 -7.82 27.52 -12.71
CA VAL A 162 -9.06 28.03 -12.14
C VAL A 162 -9.18 29.51 -12.49
N LEU A 163 -10.38 29.91 -12.90
CA LEU A 163 -10.81 31.30 -12.99
C LEU A 163 -12.00 31.47 -12.05
N LEU A 164 -11.85 32.29 -11.02
CA LEU A 164 -12.92 32.56 -10.07
C LEU A 164 -13.83 33.68 -10.55
N ASP A 165 -15.09 33.63 -10.12
CA ASP A 165 -16.02 34.74 -10.34
C ASP A 165 -15.72 35.92 -9.41
N THR A 166 -16.45 37.02 -9.58
CA THR A 166 -16.23 38.25 -8.82
C THR A 166 -16.56 38.12 -7.34
N THR A 167 -17.46 37.20 -6.97
CA THR A 167 -17.87 36.95 -5.58
C THR A 167 -16.86 36.08 -4.85
N GLN A 168 -16.15 35.23 -5.57
CA GLN A 168 -15.09 34.35 -5.06
C GLN A 168 -13.71 35.04 -5.07
N SER A 169 -13.51 36.04 -5.93
CA SER A 169 -12.25 36.80 -6.10
C SER A 169 -12.11 37.99 -5.13
N VAL A 170 -12.77 37.96 -3.97
CA VAL A 170 -12.73 39.06 -3.00
C VAL A 170 -11.38 39.21 -2.29
N GLU A 171 -10.52 38.19 -2.38
CA GLU A 171 -9.20 38.12 -1.77
C GLU A 171 -8.23 37.27 -2.60
N GLU A 172 -6.94 37.49 -2.42
CA GLU A 172 -5.85 36.75 -3.06
C GLU A 172 -5.55 35.45 -2.31
N ARG A 173 -6.46 34.47 -2.38
CA ARG A 173 -6.38 33.22 -1.61
C ARG A 173 -6.56 31.95 -2.46
N PRO A 174 -5.59 31.63 -3.36
CA PRO A 174 -5.65 30.40 -4.15
C PRO A 174 -5.64 29.13 -3.27
N ASP A 175 -5.10 29.21 -2.05
CA ASP A 175 -5.02 28.13 -1.06
C ASP A 175 -6.38 27.58 -0.60
N LYS A 176 -7.49 28.26 -0.91
CA LYS A 176 -8.85 27.78 -0.61
C LYS A 176 -9.39 26.77 -1.62
N PHE A 177 -8.64 26.48 -2.68
CA PHE A 177 -9.00 25.46 -3.65
C PHE A 177 -8.74 24.05 -3.12
N LYS A 178 -9.72 23.16 -3.32
CA LYS A 178 -9.57 21.71 -3.12
C LYS A 178 -10.32 20.99 -4.22
N GLY A 179 -9.73 19.95 -4.81
CA GLY A 179 -10.41 19.08 -5.74
C GLY A 179 -10.35 17.62 -5.31
N ILE A 180 -11.37 16.86 -5.67
CA ILE A 180 -11.41 15.41 -5.56
C ILE A 180 -11.12 14.86 -6.95
N PHE A 181 -10.04 14.09 -7.07
CA PHE A 181 -9.56 13.61 -8.37
C PHE A 181 -9.54 12.09 -8.41
N ARG A 182 -9.84 11.55 -9.59
CA ARG A 182 -9.49 10.20 -9.98
C ARG A 182 -8.11 10.27 -10.64
N CYS A 183 -7.11 9.80 -9.93
CA CYS A 183 -5.69 10.01 -10.22
C CYS A 183 -5.19 9.03 -11.28
N LEU A 184 -3.97 8.50 -11.13
CA LEU A 184 -3.25 7.78 -12.18
C LEU A 184 -4.06 6.67 -12.85
N LYS A 185 -3.97 6.64 -14.18
CA LYS A 185 -4.38 5.50 -15.00
C LYS A 185 -3.26 4.47 -14.98
N VAL A 186 -3.62 3.21 -14.77
CA VAL A 186 -2.69 2.09 -14.69
C VAL A 186 -3.01 1.06 -15.77
N ALA A 187 -2.01 0.35 -16.27
CA ALA A 187 -2.22 -0.69 -17.28
C ALA A 187 -2.87 -1.95 -16.69
N ASN A 188 -3.38 -2.84 -17.55
CA ASN A 188 -3.76 -4.21 -17.20
C ASN A 188 -2.99 -5.21 -18.08
N TYR A 189 -2.80 -6.41 -17.55
CA TYR A 189 -2.01 -7.47 -18.18
C TYR A 189 -2.75 -8.80 -18.13
N ASN A 190 -2.38 -9.76 -18.97
CA ASN A 190 -2.82 -11.15 -18.83
C ASN A 190 -1.80 -12.00 -18.07
N SER A 191 -2.05 -13.31 -17.92
CA SER A 191 -1.18 -14.24 -17.19
C SER A 191 0.17 -14.50 -17.86
N SER A 192 0.41 -13.96 -19.06
CA SER A 192 1.70 -13.99 -19.75
C SER A 192 2.43 -12.64 -19.73
N GLY A 193 1.86 -11.62 -19.06
CA GLY A 193 2.43 -10.28 -19.02
C GLY A 193 2.19 -9.44 -20.27
N THR A 194 1.30 -9.87 -21.17
CA THR A 194 0.90 -9.05 -22.31
C THR A 194 -0.11 -8.01 -21.85
N VAL A 195 0.11 -6.75 -22.23
CA VAL A 195 -0.81 -5.65 -21.96
C VAL A 195 -2.18 -5.95 -22.60
N THR A 196 -3.23 -5.94 -21.79
CA THR A 196 -4.63 -6.10 -22.23
C THR A 196 -5.41 -4.78 -22.20
N ASP A 197 -4.92 -3.82 -21.42
CA ASP A 197 -5.39 -2.43 -21.37
C ASP A 197 -4.17 -1.53 -21.17
N ALA A 198 -3.96 -0.60 -22.09
CA ALA A 198 -2.79 0.28 -22.09
C ALA A 198 -2.80 1.31 -20.94
N GLY A 199 -3.97 1.55 -20.32
CA GLY A 199 -4.09 2.47 -19.20
C GLY A 199 -5.51 2.94 -18.99
N SER A 200 -6.13 2.56 -17.88
CA SER A 200 -7.43 3.07 -17.44
C SER A 200 -7.43 3.35 -15.94
N TYR A 201 -8.44 4.09 -15.48
CA TYR A 201 -8.68 4.25 -14.05
C TYR A 201 -8.93 2.90 -13.40
N SER A 202 -8.15 2.58 -12.37
CA SER A 202 -8.37 1.38 -11.58
C SER A 202 -7.86 1.58 -10.17
N THR A 203 -8.67 1.12 -9.21
CA THR A 203 -8.30 1.03 -7.80
C THR A 203 -7.85 -0.38 -7.43
N ASN A 204 -7.64 -1.29 -8.40
CA ASN A 204 -7.23 -2.66 -8.09
C ASN A 204 -5.78 -2.67 -7.55
N PRO A 205 -5.51 -3.17 -6.32
CA PRO A 205 -4.18 -3.16 -5.73
C PRO A 205 -3.10 -3.82 -6.61
N ALA A 206 -3.42 -4.92 -7.29
CA ALA A 206 -2.47 -5.59 -8.18
C ALA A 206 -2.05 -4.71 -9.36
N ARG A 207 -2.98 -3.97 -9.96
CA ARG A 207 -2.65 -3.03 -11.05
C ARG A 207 -1.77 -1.88 -10.57
N VAL A 208 -2.00 -1.39 -9.35
CA VAL A 208 -1.15 -0.36 -8.73
C VAL A 208 0.27 -0.91 -8.49
N ALA A 209 0.40 -2.13 -7.96
CA ALA A 209 1.70 -2.78 -7.76
C ALA A 209 2.48 -2.98 -9.08
N ALA A 210 1.81 -3.42 -10.15
CA ALA A 210 2.45 -3.58 -11.45
C ALA A 210 2.96 -2.26 -12.04
N ASP A 211 2.25 -1.15 -11.81
CA ASP A 211 2.71 0.17 -12.24
C ASP A 211 3.95 0.62 -11.46
N MET A 212 4.00 0.41 -10.15
CA MET A 212 5.21 0.68 -9.33
C MET A 212 6.42 -0.12 -9.81
N ILE A 213 6.23 -1.41 -10.07
CA ILE A 213 7.30 -2.29 -10.57
C ILE A 213 7.74 -1.87 -11.99
N LYS A 214 6.80 -1.46 -12.85
CA LYS A 214 7.10 -0.93 -14.19
C LYS A 214 7.95 0.34 -14.12
N ARG A 215 7.62 1.26 -13.22
CA ARG A 215 8.35 2.52 -13.02
C ARG A 215 9.79 2.30 -12.59
N CYS A 216 10.03 1.21 -11.85
CA CYS A 216 11.36 0.76 -11.49
C CYS A 216 12.10 0.01 -12.63
N GLY A 217 11.48 -0.19 -13.80
CA GLY A 217 12.07 -0.96 -14.90
C GLY A 217 12.10 -2.48 -14.65
N LEU A 218 11.37 -2.97 -13.64
CA LEU A 218 11.38 -4.36 -13.20
C LEU A 218 10.16 -5.17 -13.68
N LEU A 219 9.42 -4.66 -14.68
CA LEU A 219 8.20 -5.29 -15.18
C LEU A 219 8.39 -6.76 -15.60
N GLY A 220 9.57 -7.10 -16.12
CA GLY A 220 9.93 -8.48 -16.50
C GLY A 220 10.13 -9.44 -15.32
N ARG A 221 10.24 -8.92 -14.09
CA ARG A 221 10.34 -9.72 -12.86
C ARG A 221 8.98 -10.13 -12.31
N ILE A 222 7.85 -9.59 -12.76
CA ILE A 222 6.55 -10.02 -12.22
C ILE A 222 6.29 -11.49 -12.58
N ASP A 223 5.90 -12.30 -11.59
CA ASP A 223 5.22 -13.56 -11.82
C ASP A 223 3.75 -13.29 -12.18
N TRP A 224 3.47 -13.29 -13.48
CA TRP A 224 2.16 -12.92 -14.01
C TRP A 224 1.01 -13.84 -13.60
N PRO A 225 1.19 -15.17 -13.45
CA PRO A 225 0.14 -16.05 -12.91
C PRO A 225 -0.29 -15.69 -11.48
N SER A 226 0.65 -15.47 -10.55
CA SER A 226 0.33 -15.05 -9.18
C SER A 226 -0.31 -13.66 -9.17
N TRP A 227 0.22 -12.72 -9.96
CA TRP A 227 -0.36 -11.40 -10.12
C TRP A 227 -1.81 -11.42 -10.63
N VAL A 228 -2.12 -12.23 -11.65
CA VAL A 228 -3.50 -12.38 -12.18
C VAL A 228 -4.42 -12.96 -11.10
N THR A 229 -3.95 -13.98 -10.38
CA THR A 229 -4.71 -14.61 -9.29
C THR A 229 -5.06 -13.58 -8.22
N TRP A 230 -4.10 -12.75 -7.81
CA TRP A 230 -4.33 -11.68 -6.84
C TRP A 230 -5.23 -10.56 -7.38
N ARG A 231 -4.99 -10.11 -8.62
CA ARG A 231 -5.84 -9.09 -9.30
C ARG A 231 -7.29 -9.53 -9.31
N ASP A 232 -7.55 -10.77 -9.73
CA ASP A 232 -8.89 -11.31 -9.87
C ASP A 232 -9.54 -11.52 -8.50
N TYR A 233 -8.76 -11.93 -7.49
CA TYR A 233 -9.22 -11.99 -6.10
C TYR A 233 -9.65 -10.62 -5.56
N CYS A 234 -8.88 -9.55 -5.83
CA CYS A 234 -9.22 -8.19 -5.40
C CYS A 234 -10.47 -7.65 -6.11
N ASN A 235 -10.68 -8.02 -7.37
CA ASN A 235 -11.83 -7.60 -8.17
C ASN A 235 -13.15 -8.32 -7.85
N GLN A 236 -13.14 -9.35 -6.98
CA GLN A 236 -14.36 -10.05 -6.64
C GLN A 236 -15.35 -9.12 -5.92
N THR A 237 -16.63 -9.30 -6.20
CA THR A 237 -17.71 -8.63 -5.50
C THR A 237 -18.07 -9.41 -4.24
N ILE A 238 -18.11 -8.72 -3.10
CA ILE A 238 -18.48 -9.29 -1.80
C ILE A 238 -19.73 -8.60 -1.24
N SER A 239 -20.43 -9.27 -0.33
CA SER A 239 -21.63 -8.75 0.32
C SER A 239 -21.28 -7.71 1.40
N TRP A 240 -22.03 -6.61 1.44
CA TRP A 240 -22.00 -5.60 2.48
C TRP A 240 -23.43 -5.23 2.87
N GLY A 241 -23.99 -5.98 3.81
CA GLY A 241 -25.43 -5.92 4.12
C GLY A 241 -26.28 -6.33 2.92
N SER A 242 -27.20 -5.46 2.52
CA SER A 242 -28.03 -5.62 1.32
C SER A 242 -27.35 -5.17 0.02
N SER A 243 -26.17 -4.57 0.11
CA SER A 243 -25.41 -4.05 -1.02
C SER A 243 -24.21 -4.95 -1.33
N THR A 244 -23.52 -4.66 -2.43
CA THR A 244 -22.27 -5.32 -2.78
C THR A 244 -21.16 -4.30 -3.05
N ILE A 245 -19.93 -4.70 -2.76
CA ILE A 245 -18.72 -3.88 -2.95
C ILE A 245 -17.62 -4.72 -3.59
N THR A 246 -16.66 -4.05 -4.25
CA THR A 246 -15.39 -4.68 -4.62
C THR A 246 -14.65 -5.09 -3.34
N ARG A 247 -13.98 -6.26 -3.37
CA ARG A 247 -13.30 -6.80 -2.19
C ARG A 247 -12.18 -5.87 -1.69
N PHE A 248 -11.31 -5.42 -2.58
CA PHE A 248 -10.21 -4.52 -2.22
C PHE A 248 -9.99 -3.42 -3.24
N GLU A 249 -9.77 -2.22 -2.72
CA GLU A 249 -9.39 -1.03 -3.48
C GLU A 249 -8.10 -0.43 -2.86
N CYS A 250 -7.21 0.10 -3.68
CA CYS A 250 -5.98 0.77 -3.28
C CYS A 250 -6.00 2.20 -3.82
N HIS A 251 -5.94 3.16 -2.89
CA HIS A 251 -5.86 4.59 -3.18
C HIS A 251 -4.56 5.17 -2.60
N ALA A 252 -3.42 4.49 -2.81
CA ALA A 252 -2.15 4.92 -2.25
C ALA A 252 -1.62 6.18 -2.96
N ALA A 253 -1.01 7.08 -2.19
CA ALA A 253 -0.25 8.20 -2.73
C ALA A 253 1.14 8.26 -2.09
N PHE A 254 2.12 8.65 -2.92
CA PHE A 254 3.52 8.75 -2.52
C PHE A 254 4.05 10.13 -2.85
N VAL A 255 4.63 10.80 -1.84
CA VAL A 255 5.21 12.15 -1.95
C VAL A 255 6.67 12.08 -1.51
N GLY A 256 7.58 12.72 -2.23
CA GLY A 256 9.00 12.77 -1.84
C GLY A 256 9.85 11.56 -2.21
N GLY A 257 9.33 10.64 -3.03
CA GLY A 257 10.02 9.41 -3.42
C GLY A 257 9.83 8.30 -2.38
N VAL A 258 9.46 7.11 -2.84
CA VAL A 258 9.29 5.90 -2.02
C VAL A 258 10.10 4.79 -2.67
N ASP A 259 10.78 3.98 -1.86
CA ASP A 259 11.44 2.79 -2.39
C ASP A 259 10.39 1.72 -2.75
N LEU A 260 10.76 0.81 -3.65
CA LEU A 260 9.83 -0.20 -4.15
C LEU A 260 9.32 -1.13 -3.05
N VAL A 261 10.15 -1.46 -2.05
CA VAL A 261 9.81 -2.40 -0.99
C VAL A 261 8.71 -1.81 -0.11
N THR A 262 8.89 -0.57 0.32
CA THR A 262 7.90 0.18 1.10
C THR A 262 6.60 0.36 0.32
N ALA A 263 6.69 0.75 -0.96
CA ALA A 263 5.51 0.93 -1.79
C ALA A 263 4.70 -0.36 -1.97
N LEU A 264 5.36 -1.47 -2.29
CA LEU A 264 4.69 -2.78 -2.44
C LEU A 264 4.06 -3.23 -1.13
N SER A 265 4.70 -2.98 0.01
CA SER A 265 4.18 -3.33 1.34
C SER A 265 2.89 -2.55 1.66
N ILE A 266 2.88 -1.24 1.41
CA ILE A 266 1.68 -0.40 1.54
C ILE A 266 0.56 -0.92 0.63
N ILE A 267 0.86 -1.22 -0.63
CA ILE A 267 -0.15 -1.68 -1.59
C ILE A 267 -0.70 -3.06 -1.19
N CYS A 268 0.16 -4.01 -0.82
CA CYS A 268 -0.23 -5.35 -0.41
C CYS A 268 -1.04 -5.35 0.91
N GLN A 269 -0.74 -4.43 1.84
CA GLN A 269 -1.53 -4.23 3.06
C GLN A 269 -2.99 -3.87 2.74
N THR A 270 -3.25 -3.05 1.70
CA THR A 270 -4.64 -2.74 1.29
C THR A 270 -5.42 -3.98 0.86
N GLY A 271 -4.73 -5.00 0.36
CA GLY A 271 -5.28 -6.28 -0.08
C GLY A 271 -5.16 -7.42 0.93
N CYS A 272 -4.72 -7.16 2.16
CA CYS A 272 -4.47 -8.18 3.19
C CYS A 272 -3.60 -9.35 2.68
N THR A 273 -2.55 -9.03 1.92
CA THR A 273 -1.63 -10.03 1.36
C THR A 273 -0.18 -9.58 1.46
N TYR A 274 0.72 -10.41 0.94
CA TYR A 274 2.16 -10.18 0.85
C TYR A 274 2.66 -10.32 -0.58
N TRP A 275 3.91 -9.92 -0.76
CA TRP A 275 4.69 -10.18 -1.96
C TRP A 275 6.03 -10.78 -1.54
N GLN A 276 6.66 -11.50 -2.47
CA GLN A 276 7.96 -12.13 -2.30
C GLN A 276 8.85 -11.79 -3.50
N ASP A 277 10.16 -11.81 -3.27
CA ASP A 277 11.16 -11.90 -4.33
C ASP A 277 11.89 -13.24 -4.19
N ASP A 278 11.71 -14.13 -5.15
CA ASP A 278 12.38 -15.44 -5.18
C ASP A 278 13.81 -15.38 -5.78
N GLY A 279 14.30 -14.16 -6.06
CA GLY A 279 15.57 -13.88 -6.72
C GLY A 279 15.44 -13.75 -8.25
N GLN A 280 14.41 -14.33 -8.85
CA GLN A 280 14.12 -14.23 -10.29
C GLN A 280 12.84 -13.41 -10.54
N LYS A 281 11.82 -13.65 -9.73
CA LYS A 281 10.47 -13.14 -9.87
C LYS A 281 9.95 -12.52 -8.58
N ILE A 282 9.15 -11.48 -8.78
CA ILE A 282 8.30 -10.89 -7.76
C ILE A 282 6.96 -11.62 -7.81
N VAL A 283 6.66 -12.36 -6.74
CA VAL A 283 5.47 -13.21 -6.60
C VAL A 283 4.49 -12.54 -5.65
N PHE A 284 3.20 -12.54 -6.00
CA PHE A 284 2.14 -12.03 -5.13
C PHE A 284 1.40 -13.18 -4.47
N LEU A 285 1.39 -13.20 -3.14
CA LEU A 285 0.86 -14.33 -2.40
C LEU A 285 -0.67 -14.30 -2.33
N PRO A 286 -1.34 -15.47 -2.17
CA PRO A 286 -2.75 -15.53 -1.87
C PRO A 286 -3.07 -14.92 -0.50
N VAL A 287 -4.25 -14.31 -0.37
CA VAL A 287 -4.76 -13.81 0.91
C VAL A 287 -5.01 -14.96 1.88
N LEU A 288 -4.53 -14.83 3.12
CA LEU A 288 -4.64 -15.85 4.17
C LEU A 288 -6.07 -15.99 4.71
N ASN A 289 -6.92 -16.66 3.95
CA ASN A 289 -8.31 -16.97 4.29
C ASN A 289 -8.49 -18.46 4.63
N ASN A 290 -9.70 -18.87 5.02
CA ASN A 290 -9.97 -20.27 5.39
C ASN A 290 -9.65 -21.29 4.28
N ALA A 291 -9.79 -20.93 3.00
CA ALA A 291 -9.51 -21.86 1.91
C ALA A 291 -8.00 -22.15 1.74
N VAL A 292 -7.15 -21.18 2.09
CA VAL A 292 -5.68 -21.31 2.08
C VAL A 292 -5.15 -22.02 3.34
N LEU A 293 -5.98 -22.16 4.37
CA LEU A 293 -5.64 -22.87 5.60
C LEU A 293 -6.31 -24.26 5.72
N ASP A 294 -7.15 -24.66 4.76
CA ASP A 294 -7.79 -25.96 4.78
C ASP A 294 -6.80 -27.05 4.35
N PRO A 295 -6.43 -28.01 5.22
CA PRO A 295 -5.44 -29.04 4.90
C PRO A 295 -5.83 -29.97 3.75
N LEU A 296 -7.09 -29.99 3.32
CA LEU A 296 -7.55 -30.77 2.17
C LEU A 296 -7.36 -30.05 0.84
N THR A 297 -7.24 -28.72 0.85
CA THR A 297 -7.14 -27.89 -0.37
C THR A 297 -5.86 -27.06 -0.44
N SER A 298 -5.12 -26.97 0.66
CA SER A 298 -3.92 -26.15 0.76
C SER A 298 -2.71 -26.88 0.19
N ASN A 299 -2.01 -26.23 -0.72
CA ASN A 299 -0.70 -26.66 -1.19
C ASN A 299 0.36 -25.94 -0.36
N TRP A 300 0.81 -26.57 0.72
CA TRP A 300 1.91 -26.06 1.52
C TRP A 300 3.17 -26.00 0.67
N VAL A 301 3.94 -24.92 0.80
CA VAL A 301 5.22 -24.80 0.07
C VAL A 301 6.16 -25.92 0.51
N HIS A 302 6.16 -26.22 1.81
CA HIS A 302 6.98 -27.29 2.37
C HIS A 302 6.33 -27.91 3.60
N THR A 303 6.71 -29.17 3.89
CA THR A 303 6.31 -29.88 5.11
C THR A 303 7.54 -30.24 5.93
N PHE A 304 7.68 -29.60 7.09
CA PHE A 304 8.69 -29.89 8.08
C PHE A 304 8.23 -31.00 9.02
N THR A 305 9.12 -31.94 9.26
CA THR A 305 8.99 -33.12 10.13
C THR A 305 10.28 -33.26 10.92
N GLU A 306 10.33 -34.18 11.89
CA GLU A 306 11.57 -34.52 12.60
C GLU A 306 12.71 -34.99 11.68
N SER A 307 12.40 -35.41 10.44
CA SER A 307 13.40 -35.88 9.48
C SER A 307 14.11 -34.76 8.70
N ASN A 308 13.50 -33.58 8.60
CA ASN A 308 14.01 -32.43 7.81
C ASN A 308 13.97 -31.09 8.57
N ALA A 309 13.64 -31.11 9.86
CA ALA A 309 13.76 -29.96 10.77
C ALA A 309 14.39 -30.36 12.11
N ARG A 310 15.12 -29.44 12.74
CA ARG A 310 15.70 -29.59 14.09
C ARG A 310 15.65 -28.27 14.84
N ALA A 311 15.97 -28.32 16.12
CA ALA A 311 16.04 -27.15 16.99
C ALA A 311 14.73 -26.33 16.97
N LEU A 312 13.60 -27.03 16.85
CA LEU A 312 12.30 -26.39 16.90
C LEU A 312 12.05 -25.84 18.30
N SER A 313 11.65 -24.59 18.38
CA SER A 313 11.29 -23.93 19.62
C SER A 313 10.02 -23.11 19.43
N VAL A 314 9.19 -23.06 20.48
CA VAL A 314 7.99 -22.22 20.52
C VAL A 314 8.29 -21.00 21.37
N ILE A 315 8.17 -19.83 20.76
CA ILE A 315 8.41 -18.55 21.39
C ILE A 315 7.07 -17.93 21.75
N ASN A 316 6.82 -17.85 23.05
CA ASN A 316 5.67 -17.15 23.59
C ASN A 316 6.06 -15.71 23.89
N ILE A 317 5.46 -14.77 23.16
CA ILE A 317 5.58 -13.35 23.41
C ILE A 317 4.84 -13.01 24.72
N ASP A 318 5.33 -12.02 25.48
CA ASP A 318 4.61 -11.52 26.65
C ASP A 318 3.19 -11.09 26.26
N ARG A 319 2.19 -11.78 26.81
CA ARG A 319 0.77 -11.57 26.49
C ARG A 319 0.32 -10.13 26.73
N ARG A 320 0.99 -9.39 27.64
CA ARG A 320 0.67 -7.97 27.93
C ARG A 320 1.12 -7.00 26.84
N GLN A 321 2.03 -7.44 25.96
CA GLN A 321 2.57 -6.62 24.88
C GLN A 321 1.85 -6.89 23.54
N LEU A 322 0.98 -7.90 23.49
CA LEU A 322 0.29 -8.27 22.26
C LEU A 322 -0.70 -7.18 21.83
N PRO A 323 -0.73 -6.81 20.54
CA PRO A 323 -1.81 -6.01 19.98
C PRO A 323 -3.14 -6.71 20.21
N THR A 324 -4.06 -6.04 20.89
CA THR A 324 -5.43 -6.54 21.13
C THR A 324 -6.44 -5.98 20.14
N GLY A 325 -6.03 -4.98 19.38
CA GLY A 325 -6.82 -4.30 18.38
C GLY A 325 -6.01 -3.23 17.66
N TYR A 326 -6.59 -2.67 16.61
CA TYR A 326 -6.00 -1.64 15.77
C TYR A 326 -6.97 -0.48 15.62
N ILE A 327 -6.42 0.74 15.62
CA ILE A 327 -7.15 1.96 15.28
C ILE A 327 -6.60 2.43 13.93
N ALA A 328 -7.44 2.38 12.90
CA ALA A 328 -7.09 2.87 11.57
C ALA A 328 -7.59 4.30 11.37
N THR A 329 -6.69 5.18 10.95
CA THR A 329 -7.02 6.53 10.46
C THR A 329 -6.92 6.55 8.93
N PHE A 330 -7.98 7.03 8.26
CA PHE A 330 -8.07 7.06 6.80
C PHE A 330 -9.10 8.10 6.34
N ARG A 331 -9.16 8.39 5.04
CA ARG A 331 -10.26 9.17 4.45
C ARG A 331 -11.33 8.26 3.87
N ASP A 332 -12.58 8.54 4.23
CA ASP A 332 -13.70 7.75 3.74
C ASP A 332 -14.03 8.13 2.29
N ILE A 333 -13.85 7.20 1.35
CA ILE A 333 -14.12 7.48 -0.06
C ILE A 333 -15.62 7.60 -0.39
N ASP A 334 -16.48 7.09 0.51
CA ASP A 334 -17.93 7.17 0.40
C ASP A 334 -18.47 8.51 0.94
N ASP A 335 -17.68 9.25 1.72
CA ASP A 335 -18.02 10.61 2.15
C ASP A 335 -17.85 11.61 0.98
N PRO A 336 -18.84 12.48 0.69
CA PRO A 336 -18.74 13.46 -0.39
C PRO A 336 -17.50 14.36 -0.32
N TYR A 337 -17.02 14.68 0.87
CA TYR A 337 -15.84 15.54 1.05
C TYR A 337 -14.56 14.75 1.35
N MET A 338 -14.64 13.42 1.36
CA MET A 338 -13.57 12.52 1.79
C MET A 338 -12.93 12.97 3.11
N THR A 339 -13.77 13.17 4.13
CA THR A 339 -13.30 13.54 5.46
C THR A 339 -12.46 12.43 6.07
N GLU A 340 -11.50 12.84 6.90
CA GLU A 340 -10.71 11.91 7.70
C GLU A 340 -11.60 11.32 8.79
N THR A 341 -11.48 10.01 9.00
CA THR A 341 -12.25 9.25 9.95
C THR A 341 -11.39 8.15 10.55
N THR A 342 -11.93 7.50 11.58
CA THR A 342 -11.25 6.42 12.29
C THR A 342 -12.16 5.21 12.46
N VAL A 343 -11.55 4.04 12.43
CA VAL A 343 -12.17 2.77 12.83
C VAL A 343 -11.34 2.17 13.96
N ASP A 344 -12.00 1.71 15.02
CA ASP A 344 -11.40 0.90 16.08
C ASP A 344 -11.96 -0.52 15.96
N TYR A 345 -11.06 -1.49 15.75
CA TYR A 345 -11.37 -2.91 15.81
C TYR A 345 -10.53 -3.58 16.89
N TYR A 346 -11.14 -4.47 17.66
CA TYR A 346 -10.44 -5.26 18.66
C TYR A 346 -11.05 -6.65 18.86
N ASP A 347 -10.23 -7.59 19.32
CA ASP A 347 -10.67 -8.92 19.70
C ASP A 347 -11.01 -8.96 21.20
N LYS A 348 -12.31 -9.02 21.50
CA LYS A 348 -12.81 -8.99 22.88
C LYS A 348 -12.34 -10.16 23.72
N ASP A 349 -12.19 -11.34 23.12
CA ASP A 349 -11.75 -12.54 23.83
C ASP A 349 -10.26 -12.42 24.18
N LEU A 350 -9.46 -11.92 23.24
CA LEU A 350 -8.05 -11.61 23.45
C LEU A 350 -7.85 -10.58 24.57
N GLU A 351 -8.60 -9.47 24.54
CA GLU A 351 -8.58 -8.46 25.62
C GLU A 351 -9.00 -9.02 26.98
N THR A 352 -10.07 -9.81 27.02
CA THR A 352 -10.55 -10.43 28.26
C THR A 352 -9.48 -11.37 28.84
N ASN A 353 -8.79 -12.10 27.97
CA ASN A 353 -7.73 -13.02 28.36
C ASN A 353 -6.44 -12.32 28.82
N ILE A 354 -6.14 -11.14 28.28
CA ILE A 354 -4.96 -10.33 28.67
C ILE A 354 -5.27 -9.46 29.89
N GLY A 355 -6.52 -9.01 30.03
CA GLY A 355 -6.99 -8.13 31.10
C GLY A 355 -6.67 -6.65 30.87
N ALA A 356 -6.23 -6.27 29.68
CA ALA A 356 -5.91 -4.88 29.31
C ALA A 356 -6.08 -4.65 27.81
N ALA A 357 -6.46 -3.43 27.45
CA ALA A 357 -6.46 -2.97 26.07
C ALA A 357 -5.04 -2.54 25.65
N ASN A 358 -4.65 -2.95 24.46
CA ASN A 358 -3.44 -2.52 23.77
C ASN A 358 -3.80 -2.29 22.29
N ARG A 359 -4.04 -1.02 21.93
CA ARG A 359 -4.39 -0.60 20.57
C ARG A 359 -3.14 -0.12 19.84
N VAL A 360 -3.01 -0.53 18.59
CA VAL A 360 -1.96 -0.04 17.69
C VAL A 360 -2.59 0.88 16.66
N ASP A 361 -2.07 2.10 16.56
CA ASP A 361 -2.51 3.05 15.54
C ASP A 361 -1.85 2.73 14.19
N ILE A 362 -2.64 2.75 13.12
CA ILE A 362 -2.15 2.61 11.74
C ILE A 362 -2.78 3.70 10.87
N ASN A 363 -2.01 4.28 9.95
CA ASN A 363 -2.60 5.10 8.91
C ASN A 363 -2.81 4.25 7.66
N LEU A 364 -3.95 4.45 7.01
CA LEU A 364 -4.29 3.75 5.79
C LEU A 364 -4.58 4.78 4.68
N PRO A 365 -4.35 4.42 3.41
CA PRO A 365 -4.78 5.25 2.30
C PRO A 365 -6.31 5.46 2.30
N PRO A 366 -6.86 6.41 1.54
CA PRO A 366 -8.30 6.50 1.32
C PRO A 366 -8.92 5.14 1.01
N MET A 367 -9.99 4.81 1.71
CA MET A 367 -10.71 3.57 1.49
C MET A 367 -12.11 3.63 2.07
N LYS A 368 -12.91 2.61 1.76
CA LYS A 368 -14.20 2.41 2.42
C LYS A 368 -13.98 1.97 3.86
N ARG A 369 -14.87 2.40 4.75
CA ARG A 369 -14.88 1.95 6.15
C ARG A 369 -14.83 0.43 6.30
N SER A 370 -15.59 -0.30 5.47
CA SER A 370 -15.63 -1.77 5.53
C SER A 370 -14.29 -2.43 5.19
N GLN A 371 -13.46 -1.82 4.33
CA GLN A 371 -12.14 -2.34 4.03
C GLN A 371 -11.15 -2.06 5.18
N ALA A 372 -11.22 -0.87 5.79
CA ALA A 372 -10.40 -0.53 6.95
C ALA A 372 -10.68 -1.49 8.13
N GLU A 373 -11.95 -1.82 8.39
CA GLU A 373 -12.34 -2.82 9.41
C GLU A 373 -11.77 -4.21 9.11
N ARG A 374 -11.82 -4.67 7.86
CA ARG A 374 -11.22 -5.95 7.45
C ARG A 374 -9.70 -5.98 7.62
N ILE A 375 -9.01 -4.87 7.33
CA ILE A 375 -7.56 -4.74 7.53
C ILE A 375 -7.22 -4.77 9.03
N CYS A 376 -7.98 -4.06 9.87
CA CYS A 376 -7.76 -4.07 11.32
C CYS A 376 -8.05 -5.46 11.92
N TYR A 377 -9.09 -6.15 11.44
CA TYR A 377 -9.35 -7.56 11.77
C TYR A 377 -8.14 -8.43 11.39
N TYR A 378 -7.67 -8.30 10.16
CA TYR A 378 -6.53 -9.06 9.64
C TYR A 378 -5.29 -8.91 10.52
N ARG A 379 -4.92 -7.67 10.84
CA ARG A 379 -3.78 -7.37 11.70
C ARG A 379 -3.98 -7.85 13.14
N THR A 380 -5.17 -7.67 13.71
CA THR A 380 -5.47 -8.15 15.08
C THR A 380 -5.35 -9.67 15.17
N VAL A 381 -5.85 -10.41 14.18
CA VAL A 381 -5.73 -11.87 14.16
C VAL A 381 -4.28 -12.29 13.98
N LEU A 382 -3.55 -11.69 13.05
CA LEU A 382 -2.17 -12.07 12.78
C LEU A 382 -1.21 -11.76 13.94
N ASP A 383 -1.32 -10.55 14.51
CA ASP A 383 -0.34 -10.04 15.46
C ASP A 383 -0.72 -10.33 16.92
N GLY A 384 -2.02 -10.46 17.20
CA GLY A 384 -2.56 -10.74 18.52
C GLY A 384 -2.97 -12.19 18.72
N VAL A 385 -3.86 -12.71 17.87
CA VAL A 385 -4.44 -14.06 18.03
C VAL A 385 -3.44 -15.15 17.64
N CYS A 386 -2.73 -14.97 16.53
CA CYS A 386 -1.70 -15.87 15.99
C CYS A 386 -0.28 -15.47 16.47
N ALA A 387 -0.18 -14.87 17.67
CA ALA A 387 1.08 -14.33 18.20
C ALA A 387 2.10 -15.38 18.66
N THR A 388 1.77 -16.67 18.61
CA THR A 388 2.71 -17.74 18.96
C THR A 388 3.74 -17.85 17.84
N SER A 389 4.99 -17.46 18.12
CA SER A 389 6.10 -17.62 17.19
C SER A 389 6.69 -19.03 17.31
N VAL A 390 7.17 -19.56 16.20
CA VAL A 390 7.88 -20.83 16.10
C VAL A 390 9.20 -20.56 15.39
N GLU A 391 10.31 -21.00 15.97
CA GLU A 391 11.61 -21.00 15.32
C GLU A 391 12.05 -22.43 15.04
N TRP A 392 12.67 -22.68 13.90
CA TRP A 392 13.25 -23.98 13.58
C TRP A 392 14.39 -23.85 12.56
N ILE A 393 15.19 -24.90 12.46
CA ILE A 393 16.21 -25.03 11.42
C ILE A 393 15.79 -26.14 10.47
N GLY A 394 15.62 -25.81 9.18
CA GLY A 394 15.30 -26.76 8.12
C GLY A 394 16.53 -27.22 7.34
N TYR A 395 16.46 -28.44 6.79
CA TYR A 395 17.49 -29.04 5.91
C TYR A 395 16.89 -29.43 4.56
N GLY A 396 17.76 -29.73 3.60
CA GLY A 396 17.37 -30.33 2.32
C GLY A 396 16.78 -29.31 1.36
N ASP A 397 15.53 -29.50 0.96
CA ASP A 397 14.75 -28.63 0.06
C ASP A 397 14.11 -27.43 0.77
N ALA A 398 14.42 -27.21 2.05
CA ALA A 398 14.03 -26.04 2.81
C ALA A 398 14.49 -24.71 2.17
N SER A 399 15.47 -24.75 1.25
CA SER A 399 15.92 -23.58 0.49
C SER A 399 14.84 -22.90 -0.35
N LEU A 400 13.75 -23.61 -0.64
CA LEU A 400 12.61 -23.07 -1.40
C LEU A 400 11.64 -22.23 -0.54
N VAL A 401 11.72 -22.31 0.79
CA VAL A 401 10.81 -21.62 1.70
C VAL A 401 11.26 -20.18 1.91
N LEU A 402 10.35 -19.23 1.68
CA LEU A 402 10.56 -17.79 1.76
C LEU A 402 9.62 -17.13 2.78
N PRO A 403 9.94 -15.91 3.28
CA PRO A 403 9.03 -15.14 4.12
C PRO A 403 7.68 -14.90 3.41
N GLY A 404 6.57 -15.10 4.11
CA GLY A 404 5.21 -15.07 3.57
C GLY A 404 4.64 -16.45 3.19
N ASP A 405 5.48 -17.48 3.08
CA ASP A 405 5.00 -18.83 2.78
C ASP A 405 4.24 -19.46 3.95
N CYS A 406 3.23 -20.27 3.62
CA CYS A 406 2.62 -21.17 4.58
C CYS A 406 3.26 -22.55 4.48
N VAL A 407 3.79 -23.03 5.61
CA VAL A 407 4.41 -24.34 5.75
C VAL A 407 3.64 -25.19 6.75
N SER A 408 3.71 -26.51 6.55
CA SER A 408 3.18 -27.48 7.50
C SER A 408 4.32 -27.96 8.41
N ILE A 409 4.12 -27.98 9.73
CA ILE A 409 5.09 -28.52 10.68
C ILE A 409 4.43 -29.65 11.48
N GLY A 410 4.91 -30.87 11.30
CA GLY A 410 4.57 -32.03 12.12
C GLY A 410 5.66 -32.28 13.16
N HIS A 411 5.47 -31.80 14.39
CA HIS A 411 6.44 -31.94 15.46
C HIS A 411 5.77 -32.03 16.85
N GLU A 412 6.27 -32.91 17.72
CA GLU A 412 5.68 -33.17 19.05
C GLU A 412 5.69 -31.96 20.00
N LEU A 413 6.64 -31.04 19.84
CA LEU A 413 6.69 -29.80 20.64
C LEU A 413 5.58 -28.80 20.31
N LEU A 414 4.90 -28.96 19.18
CA LEU A 414 3.76 -28.11 18.82
C LEU A 414 2.44 -28.64 19.41
N VAL A 415 2.47 -29.59 20.35
CA VAL A 415 1.27 -30.17 20.98
C VAL A 415 0.53 -29.13 21.83
N GLY A 416 -0.59 -28.63 21.31
CA GLY A 416 -1.46 -27.70 22.03
C GLY A 416 -2.63 -27.06 21.26
N ALA A 417 -2.76 -27.23 19.93
CA ALA A 417 -3.76 -26.45 19.16
C ALA A 417 -4.92 -27.23 18.47
N GLY A 418 -5.04 -28.56 18.58
CA GLY A 418 -6.17 -29.31 18.00
C GLY A 418 -5.79 -30.63 17.32
N PRO A 419 -6.74 -31.33 16.66
CA PRO A 419 -6.63 -32.77 16.34
C PRO A 419 -5.95 -33.09 15.01
N THR A 420 -5.01 -32.27 14.51
CA THR A 420 -4.27 -32.58 13.28
C THR A 420 -2.80 -32.84 13.57
N ASP A 421 -2.24 -33.84 12.90
CA ASP A 421 -0.83 -34.26 13.04
C ASP A 421 0.17 -33.19 12.50
N ASN A 422 -0.34 -32.11 11.89
CA ASN A 422 0.42 -31.03 11.28
C ASN A 422 -0.16 -29.66 11.65
N TYR A 423 0.73 -28.71 11.96
CA TYR A 423 0.41 -27.32 12.28
C TYR A 423 0.78 -26.40 11.11
N ILE A 424 -0.01 -25.35 10.89
CA ILE A 424 0.24 -24.39 9.81
C ILE A 424 0.99 -23.18 10.36
N VAL A 425 2.14 -22.87 9.79
CA VAL A 425 2.98 -21.74 10.18
C VAL A 425 3.16 -20.80 8.99
N LEU A 426 2.90 -19.52 9.20
CA LEU A 426 3.28 -18.45 8.28
C LEU A 426 4.73 -18.08 8.55
N VAL A 427 5.61 -18.31 7.59
CA VAL A 427 7.02 -17.94 7.70
C VAL A 427 7.14 -16.42 7.71
N THR A 428 7.74 -15.84 8.74
CA THR A 428 7.99 -14.40 8.87
C THR A 428 9.43 -14.04 8.60
N LEU A 429 10.35 -14.98 8.77
CA LEU A 429 11.77 -14.81 8.50
C LEU A 429 12.38 -16.10 7.98
N ALA A 430 13.29 -15.98 7.02
CA ALA A 430 14.12 -17.07 6.53
C ALA A 430 15.56 -16.55 6.38
N GLU A 431 16.51 -17.21 7.03
CA GLU A 431 17.92 -16.84 7.07
C GLU A 431 18.76 -18.05 6.62
N ASP A 432 19.65 -17.83 5.64
CA ASP A 432 20.62 -18.85 5.24
C ASP A 432 21.68 -19.03 6.33
N LEU A 433 21.89 -20.27 6.78
CA LEU A 433 22.94 -20.57 7.73
C LEU A 433 24.26 -20.83 6.99
N PRO A 434 25.42 -20.54 7.62
CA PRO A 434 26.72 -20.79 7.02
C PRO A 434 26.87 -22.24 6.54
N ASP A 435 27.51 -22.44 5.38
CA ASP A 435 27.79 -23.77 4.81
C ASP A 435 28.53 -24.70 5.76
N THR A 436 29.26 -24.14 6.74
CA THR A 436 29.95 -24.90 7.80
C THR A 436 29.00 -25.69 8.69
N ASP A 437 27.75 -25.26 8.80
CA ASP A 437 26.73 -25.94 9.60
C ASP A 437 26.06 -27.06 8.76
N GLY A 438 26.17 -27.01 7.44
CA GLY A 438 25.64 -27.95 6.45
C GLY A 438 25.11 -27.23 5.19
N PRO A 439 25.26 -27.79 3.98
CA PRO A 439 24.78 -27.13 2.77
C PRO A 439 23.25 -27.05 2.74
N GLY A 440 22.71 -25.88 2.38
CA GLY A 440 21.27 -25.68 2.19
C GLY A 440 20.45 -25.62 3.48
N MET A 441 21.08 -25.28 4.61
CA MET A 441 20.36 -25.10 5.86
C MET A 441 19.85 -23.68 6.02
N ARG A 442 18.62 -23.55 6.51
CA ARG A 442 18.03 -22.25 6.83
C ARG A 442 17.45 -22.24 8.22
N ARG A 443 17.61 -21.12 8.91
CA ARG A 443 16.84 -20.80 10.11
C ARG A 443 15.56 -20.10 9.66
N PHE A 444 14.45 -20.50 10.26
CA PHE A 444 13.16 -19.89 10.04
C PHE A 444 12.57 -19.38 11.36
N GLU A 445 11.83 -18.29 11.23
CA GLU A 445 10.84 -17.86 12.22
C GLU A 445 9.49 -17.79 11.53
N GLY A 446 8.41 -18.15 12.23
CA GLY A 446 7.07 -18.00 11.72
C GLY A 446 6.00 -17.90 12.80
N LYS A 447 4.81 -17.47 12.41
CA LYS A 447 3.63 -17.37 13.26
C LYS A 447 2.74 -18.60 13.10
N LEU A 448 2.39 -19.24 14.21
CA LEU A 448 1.44 -20.34 14.22
C LEU A 448 0.03 -19.82 13.90
N LEU A 449 -0.54 -20.28 12.80
CA LEU A 449 -1.86 -19.89 12.36
C LEU A 449 -2.94 -20.75 13.04
N VAL A 450 -3.51 -20.23 14.12
CA VAL A 450 -4.63 -20.86 14.84
C VAL A 450 -6.01 -20.42 14.32
N LYS A 451 -6.03 -19.38 13.49
CA LYS A 451 -7.23 -18.76 12.92
C LYS A 451 -6.87 -18.12 11.59
N ALA A 452 -7.75 -18.19 10.59
CA ALA A 452 -7.57 -17.46 9.35
C ALA A 452 -7.55 -15.95 9.59
N PRO A 453 -6.47 -15.24 9.20
CA PRO A 453 -6.38 -13.80 9.35
C PRO A 453 -7.42 -13.02 8.55
N TYR A 454 -7.89 -13.52 7.39
CA TYR A 454 -8.84 -12.78 6.55
C TYR A 454 -10.21 -13.44 6.43
N ARG A 455 -11.27 -12.62 6.45
CA ARG A 455 -12.64 -13.00 6.09
C ARG A 455 -13.41 -11.83 5.47
N ASP A 456 -14.23 -12.11 4.45
CA ASP A 456 -15.03 -11.10 3.74
C ASP A 456 -16.12 -10.46 4.62
N ASP A 457 -16.58 -11.12 5.67
CA ASP A 457 -17.69 -10.70 6.55
C ASP A 457 -17.24 -9.95 7.82
N THR A 458 -15.96 -9.61 7.93
CA THR A 458 -15.38 -8.92 9.09
C THR A 458 -15.49 -7.41 8.98
N HIS A 459 -16.72 -6.91 8.88
CA HIS A 459 -17.03 -5.48 8.83
C HIS A 459 -18.41 -5.20 9.44
N THR A 460 -18.62 -3.94 9.78
CA THR A 460 -19.92 -3.42 10.18
C THR A 460 -20.78 -3.19 8.94
N VAL A 461 -22.03 -3.63 9.01
CA VAL A 461 -23.02 -3.38 7.97
C VAL A 461 -23.62 -1.98 8.20
N PRO A 462 -23.77 -1.13 7.17
CA PRO A 462 -24.38 0.18 7.32
C PRO A 462 -25.82 0.00 7.82
N ILE A 463 -26.22 0.80 8.81
CA ILE A 463 -27.62 0.89 9.20
C ILE A 463 -28.31 1.68 8.09
N THR A 464 -29.13 1.00 7.29
CA THR A 464 -29.92 1.60 6.20
C THR A 464 -31.01 2.53 6.70
#